data_AF-A0A553RP27-F1
#
_entry.id   AF-A0A553RP27-F1
#
_cell.length_a   1.000
_cell.length_b   1.000
_cell.length_c   1.000
_cell.angle_alpha   90.00
_cell.angle_beta   90.00
_cell.angle_gamma   90.00
#
_symmetry.space_group_name_H-M   'P 1'
#
loop_
_entity.id
_entity.type
_entity.pdbx_description
1 polymer ?
#
loop_
_entity_poly.entity_id
_entity_poly.type
_entity_poly.pdbx_seq_one_letter_code
_entity_poly.pdbx_strand_id
1 'polypeptide(L)' 'IKKKNVHVMPWMNKAEYEHVVEYLYSKEAALQKHALQRISAWKGRSGQSIPLAVESSADLVRCQVLDSTGQLEANDL' A
#
# COMPACT_ATOMS: atom_id res chain seq x y z
N ILE A 1 14.81 -12.15 -31.23
CA ILE A 1 14.98 -12.16 -29.75
C ILE A 1 13.62 -11.85 -29.13
N LYS A 2 12.95 -12.82 -28.48
CA LYS A 2 11.68 -12.57 -27.79
C LYS A 2 11.96 -11.74 -26.52
N LYS A 3 11.39 -10.54 -26.41
CA LYS A 3 11.44 -9.76 -25.16
C LYS A 3 10.67 -10.54 -24.08
N LYS A 4 11.36 -10.99 -23.02
CA LYS A 4 10.67 -11.40 -21.79
C LYS A 4 10.03 -10.13 -21.23
N ASN A 5 8.71 -10.10 -21.12
CA ASN A 5 7.99 -9.04 -20.42
C ASN A 5 8.27 -9.21 -18.92
N VAL A 6 9.35 -8.61 -18.44
CA VAL A 6 9.61 -8.50 -17.01
C VAL A 6 8.74 -7.35 -16.51
N HIS A 7 7.67 -7.68 -15.80
CA HIS A 7 6.85 -6.68 -15.13
C HIS A 7 7.62 -6.20 -13.90
N VAL A 8 8.09 -4.95 -13.96
CA VAL A 8 8.84 -4.33 -12.86
C VAL A 8 7.83 -3.85 -11.83
N MET A 9 7.94 -4.39 -10.63
CA MET A 9 7.13 -3.96 -9.50
C MET A 9 7.90 -2.95 -8.65
N PRO A 10 7.22 -2.07 -7.90
CA PRO A 10 7.88 -1.08 -7.04
C PRO A 10 8.38 -1.63 -5.70
N TRP A 11 8.03 -2.88 -5.36
CA TRP A 11 8.63 -3.63 -4.27
C TRP A 11 9.91 -4.35 -4.73
N MET A 12 10.89 -4.44 -3.85
CA MET A 12 12.22 -4.99 -4.06
C MET A 12 12.19 -6.49 -4.33
N ASN A 13 11.29 -7.23 -3.66
CA ASN A 13 11.15 -8.67 -3.82
C ASN A 13 9.76 -9.15 -3.36
N LYS A 14 9.45 -10.42 -3.60
CA LYS A 14 8.17 -11.03 -3.22
C LYS A 14 7.91 -10.98 -1.71
N ALA A 15 8.95 -11.15 -0.89
CA ALA A 15 8.82 -11.14 0.57
C ALA A 15 8.39 -9.77 1.10
N GLU A 16 8.90 -8.67 0.53
CA GLU A 16 8.44 -7.32 0.88
C GLU A 16 6.94 -7.17 0.61
N TYR A 17 6.48 -7.64 -0.56
CA TYR A 17 5.07 -7.57 -0.90
C TYR A 17 4.21 -8.39 0.07
N GLU A 18 4.57 -9.64 0.33
CA GLU A 18 3.83 -10.54 1.24
C GLU A 18 3.74 -9.94 2.65
N HIS A 19 4.84 -9.39 3.17
CA HIS A 19 4.89 -8.75 4.49
C HIS A 19 4.03 -7.49 4.56
N VAL A 20 4.06 -6.64 3.53
CA VAL A 20 3.22 -5.43 3.47
C VAL A 20 1.74 -5.80 3.40
N VAL A 21 1.38 -6.84 2.65
CA VAL A 21 0.00 -7.35 2.57
C VAL A 21 -0.46 -7.88 3.91
N GLU A 22 0.36 -8.68 4.60
CA GLU A 22 0.05 -9.19 5.94
C GLU A 22 -0.23 -8.04 6.93
N TYR A 23 0.60 -6.99 6.91
CA TYR A 23 0.42 -5.83 7.78
C TYR A 23 -0.79 -4.98 7.39
N LEU A 24 -1.08 -4.86 6.10
CA LEU A 24 -2.24 -4.10 5.60
C LEU A 24 -3.56 -4.68 6.09
N TYR A 25 -3.66 -6.02 6.18
CA TYR A 25 -4.84 -6.73 6.65
C TYR A 25 -4.77 -7.15 8.12
N SER A 26 -3.77 -6.67 8.88
CA SER A 26 -3.69 -6.88 10.32
C SER A 26 -4.85 -6.18 11.05
N LYS A 27 -5.17 -6.65 12.25
CA LYS A 27 -6.12 -5.98 13.16
C LYS A 27 -5.49 -4.82 13.93
N GLU A 28 -4.16 -4.69 13.89
CA GLU A 28 -3.44 -3.67 14.62
C GLU A 28 -3.25 -2.41 13.76
N ALA A 29 -3.86 -1.29 14.18
CA ALA A 29 -3.79 -0.03 13.44
C ALA A 29 -2.36 0.47 13.21
N ALA A 30 -1.43 0.20 14.13
CA ALA A 30 -0.01 0.55 13.96
C ALA A 30 0.65 -0.20 12.79
N LEU A 31 0.34 -1.48 12.62
CA LEU A 31 0.85 -2.29 11.51
C LEU A 31 0.22 -1.86 10.19
N GLN A 32 -1.08 -1.56 10.18
CA GLN A 32 -1.77 -1.02 9.01
C GLN A 32 -1.15 0.33 8.59
N LYS A 33 -0.92 1.26 9.53
CA LYS A 33 -0.23 2.54 9.27
C LYS A 33 1.16 2.32 8.66
N HIS A 34 1.93 1.36 9.19
CA HIS A 34 3.24 1.01 8.62
C HIS A 34 3.12 0.48 7.19
N ALA A 35 2.17 -0.43 6.90
CA ALA A 35 1.93 -0.92 5.55
C ALA A 35 1.55 0.22 4.59
N LEU A 36 0.67 1.13 5.00
CA LEU A 36 0.27 2.29 4.21
C LEU A 36 1.46 3.19 3.85
N GLN A 37 2.38 3.42 4.80
CA GLN A 37 3.61 4.17 4.53
C GLN A 37 4.51 3.47 3.51
N ARG A 38 4.62 2.14 3.57
CA ARG A 38 5.37 1.35 2.58
C ARG A 38 4.76 1.46 1.18
N ILE A 39 3.43 1.40 1.07
CA ILE A 39 2.70 1.54 -0.21
C ILE A 39 2.87 2.95 -0.77
N SER A 40 2.82 3.99 0.07
CA SER A 40 3.13 5.37 -0.36
C SER A 40 4.57 5.49 -0.89
N ALA A 41 5.53 4.80 -0.26
CA ALA A 41 6.91 4.75 -0.74
C ALA A 41 7.05 4.00 -2.08
N TRP A 42 6.19 3.01 -2.37
CA TRP A 42 6.13 2.38 -3.70
C TRP A 42 5.74 3.38 -4.78
N LYS A 43 4.68 4.17 -4.55
CA LYS A 43 4.25 5.24 -5.45
C LYS A 43 5.36 6.26 -5.73
N GLY A 44 6.17 6.60 -4.73
CA GLY A 44 7.26 7.57 -4.89
C GLY A 44 8.48 7.02 -5.66
N ARG A 45 8.75 5.71 -5.60
CA ARG A 45 9.93 5.10 -6.24
C ARG A 45 9.74 4.85 -7.72
N SER A 46 8.52 4.52 -8.13
CA SER A 46 8.22 4.25 -9.53
C SER A 46 7.43 5.41 -10.11
N GLY A 47 7.94 6.02 -11.18
CA GLY A 47 7.07 6.72 -12.14
C GLY A 47 6.03 5.79 -12.80
N GLN A 48 5.99 4.51 -12.41
CA GLN A 48 4.95 3.55 -12.74
C GLN A 48 3.91 3.46 -11.62
N SER A 49 2.65 3.32 -12.03
CA SER A 49 1.52 3.07 -11.15
C SER A 49 1.66 1.70 -10.46
N ILE A 50 1.44 1.66 -9.15
CA ILE A 50 1.22 0.40 -8.41
C ILE A 50 -0.05 -0.29 -8.93
N PRO A 51 -0.19 -1.62 -8.83
CA PRO A 51 -1.43 -2.29 -9.24
C PRO A 51 -2.66 -1.69 -8.57
N LEU A 52 -3.72 -1.45 -9.35
CA LEU A 52 -4.97 -0.85 -8.86
C LEU A 52 -5.52 -1.53 -7.61
N ALA A 53 -5.45 -2.86 -7.54
CA ALA A 53 -5.93 -3.61 -6.38
C ALA A 53 -5.14 -3.28 -5.09
N VAL A 54 -3.83 -3.00 -5.19
CA VAL A 54 -3.00 -2.57 -4.06
C VAL A 54 -3.34 -1.14 -3.67
N GLU A 55 -3.56 -0.27 -4.66
CA GLU A 55 -3.95 1.12 -4.41
C GLU A 55 -5.31 1.23 -3.74
N SER A 56 -6.34 0.57 -4.30
CA SER A 56 -7.70 0.63 -3.79
C SER A 56 -7.81 0.02 -2.39
N SER A 57 -7.12 -1.09 -2.13
CA SER A 57 -7.10 -1.70 -0.79
C SER A 57 -6.39 -0.82 0.23
N ALA A 58 -5.30 -0.13 -0.16
CA ALA A 58 -4.64 0.84 0.70
C ALA A 58 -5.54 2.04 1.03
N ASP A 59 -6.32 2.53 0.06
CA ASP A 59 -7.23 3.66 0.28
C ASP A 59 -8.36 3.27 1.24
N LEU A 60 -8.97 2.10 1.06
CA LEU A 60 -10.00 1.57 1.98
C LEU A 60 -9.47 1.40 3.41
N VAL A 61 -8.28 0.80 3.57
CA VAL A 61 -7.66 0.62 4.88
C VAL A 61 -7.28 1.97 5.50
N ARG A 62 -6.86 2.96 4.71
CA ARG A 62 -6.59 4.31 5.21
C ARG A 62 -7.86 4.93 5.80
N CYS A 63 -8.98 4.88 5.08
CA CYS A 63 -10.27 5.35 5.59
C CYS A 63 -10.67 4.62 6.88
N GLN A 64 -10.53 3.29 6.92
CA GLN A 64 -10.83 2.49 8.11
C GLN A 64 -9.97 2.87 9.32
N VAL A 65 -8.67 3.10 9.11
CA VAL A 65 -7.74 3.52 10.18
C VAL A 65 -8.09 4.91 10.69
N LEU A 66 -8.44 5.86 9.81
CA LEU A 66 -8.85 7.20 10.21
C LEU A 66 -10.16 7.20 11.01
N ASP A 67 -11.16 6.44 10.54
CA ASP A 67 -12.45 6.27 11.22
C ASP A 67 -12.28 5.65 12.61
N SER A 68 -11.53 4.55 12.71
CA SER A 68 -11.30 3.85 14.00
C SER A 68 -10.48 4.65 15.01
N THR A 69 -9.67 5.61 14.56
CA THR A 69 -8.84 6.45 15.45
C THR A 69 -9.51 7.79 15.79
N GLY A 70 -10.68 8.09 15.21
CA GLY A 70 -11.38 9.36 15.42
C GLY A 70 -10.63 10.57 14.85
N GLN A 71 -9.68 10.35 13.93
CA GLN A 71 -8.82 11.39 13.33
C GLN A 71 -9.31 11.78 11.92
N LEU A 72 -10.61 11.83 11.69
CA LEU A 72 -11.18 12.35 10.44
C LEU A 72 -11.12 13.89 10.47
N GLU A 73 -10.00 14.46 10.03
CA GLU A 73 -9.88 15.91 9.85
C GLU A 73 -10.61 16.32 8.56
N ALA A 74 -11.16 17.53 8.52
CA ALA A 74 -11.96 18.04 7.38
C ALA A 74 -11.18 18.11 6.04
N ASN A 75 -9.86 17.94 6.08
CA ASN A 75 -8.96 17.94 4.92
C ASN A 75 -8.70 16.53 4.34
N ASP A 76 -9.29 15.49 4.93
CA ASP A 76 -9.27 14.09 4.42
C ASP A 76 -10.53 13.75 3.57
N LEU A 77 -11.30 14.77 3.18
CA LEU A 77 -12.47 14.75 2.26
C LEU A 77 -12.09 15.36 0.90
#